data_AF-A0A1V2B412-F1
#
_entry.id   AF-A0A1V2B412-F1
#
_cell.length_a   1.000
_cell.length_b   1.000
_cell.length_c   1.000
_cell.angle_alpha   90.00
_cell.angle_beta   90.00
_cell.angle_gamma   90.00
#
_symmetry.space_group_name_H-M   'P 1'
#
loop_
_entity.id
_entity.type
_entity.pdbx_description
1 polymer ?
#
loop_
_entity_poly.entity_id
_entity_poly.type
_entity_poly.pdbx_seq_one_letter_code
_entity_poly.pdbx_strand_id
1 'polypeptide(L)'
;MENQQSPNQHTIKTPVTISGVGLHTGASVNMTLKPGIPGSGIKFRRIDLPNQPVVKADVDYVVDTARSTTLEHNGARVNTIEHIMAALVGTGVDNVEIDIDGPEVPIIDGSAMPFIELIEQTGVAEQDAKKVYYTIDTNITYYDDKKNVEMVALPAVDYRVTCMIDFNSPVLGTQHANLNSLADFRSEIAPCRTFVFLHELEYLINNNLIKGGDINNAIVIVDKPVSEEELARLATVFQRKNISVEQREGILNNIKLRFPNEPARHKLLDIMGDLALVGYPLKAHIIANRPGHASNVEFARRLKQYIKKNKHIKDVPVYDPNKPAIFDLPRIERTLPHRFPMLLVDKIIDLTDTQVVGIKNVTFNEPFFQGHFPNNPVMPGVLQVEALAQCGGILALNTVPDPENYDTYFIKIDNCKFKQKVFPGDTMILKMELLSPIRRGIVEMRGTVFVGNKIVTEGDLTAQIIKTRG
;
A
#
# COMPACT_ATOMS: atom_id res chain seq x y z
N MET A 1 6.32 -2.20 -19.90
CA MET A 1 5.56 -3.21 -19.14
C MET A 1 4.20 -2.59 -18.86
N GLU A 2 3.13 -3.14 -19.44
CA GLU A 2 1.77 -2.72 -19.10
C GLU A 2 1.53 -3.07 -17.63
N ASN A 3 1.38 -2.06 -16.78
CA ASN A 3 1.30 -2.21 -15.33
C ASN A 3 -0.11 -2.66 -14.91
N GLN A 4 -0.54 -3.82 -15.42
CA GLN A 4 -1.62 -4.58 -14.80
C GLN A 4 -1.11 -5.01 -13.42
N GLN A 5 -1.69 -4.42 -12.38
CA GLN A 5 -1.35 -4.68 -10.98
C GLN A 5 -1.34 -6.19 -10.72
N SER A 6 -0.15 -6.76 -10.49
CA SER A 6 -0.02 -8.20 -10.25
C SER A 6 -0.77 -8.61 -8.99
N PRO A 7 -1.46 -9.76 -9.00
CA PRO A 7 -2.12 -10.29 -7.81
C PRO A 7 -1.13 -10.74 -6.72
N ASN A 8 0.16 -10.89 -7.05
CA ASN A 8 1.17 -11.51 -6.20
C ASN A 8 2.27 -10.50 -5.79
N GLN A 9 2.93 -10.78 -4.67
CA GLN A 9 4.04 -9.96 -4.14
C GLN A 9 5.29 -10.17 -5.00
N HIS A 10 6.18 -9.18 -4.98
CA HIS A 10 7.45 -9.27 -5.67
C HIS A 10 8.65 -8.98 -4.80
N THR A 11 9.80 -9.53 -5.21
CA THR A 11 11.13 -9.22 -4.70
C THR A 11 12.12 -9.05 -5.85
N ILE A 12 13.35 -8.64 -5.57
CA ILE A 12 14.42 -8.64 -6.58
C ILE A 12 14.96 -10.06 -6.80
N LYS A 13 15.48 -10.37 -7.99
CA LYS A 13 15.97 -11.73 -8.32
C LYS A 13 17.29 -12.07 -7.64
N THR A 14 18.28 -11.19 -7.77
CA THR A 14 19.64 -11.41 -7.25
C THR A 14 20.14 -10.18 -6.49
N PRO A 15 21.02 -10.36 -5.48
CA PRO A 15 21.62 -9.23 -4.78
C PRO A 15 22.34 -8.27 -5.74
N VAL A 16 22.19 -6.96 -5.50
CA VAL A 16 22.82 -5.91 -6.31
C VAL A 16 23.29 -4.77 -5.42
N THR A 17 24.46 -4.21 -5.70
CA THR A 17 25.10 -3.17 -4.88
C THR A 17 25.24 -1.87 -5.64
N ILE A 18 24.99 -0.75 -4.96
CA ILE A 18 25.28 0.59 -5.44
C ILE A 18 26.08 1.35 -4.38
N SER A 19 27.11 2.07 -4.82
CA SER A 19 28.02 2.80 -3.95
C SER A 19 27.96 4.29 -4.25
N GLY A 20 28.06 5.12 -3.21
CA GLY A 20 28.02 6.57 -3.35
C GLY A 20 28.35 7.29 -2.04
N VAL A 21 27.88 8.53 -1.93
CA VAL A 21 28.01 9.34 -0.71
C VAL A 21 26.62 9.71 -0.19
N GLY A 22 26.44 9.77 1.13
CA GLY A 22 25.25 10.35 1.73
C GLY A 22 25.20 11.86 1.49
N LEU A 23 24.02 12.40 1.13
CA LEU A 23 23.85 13.83 0.83
C LEU A 23 24.24 14.69 2.03
N HIS A 24 23.66 14.42 3.20
CA HIS A 24 23.83 15.27 4.37
C HIS A 24 25.09 14.93 5.17
N THR A 25 25.38 13.65 5.34
CA THR A 25 26.49 13.15 6.14
C THR A 25 27.83 13.23 5.40
N GLY A 26 27.83 13.14 4.06
CA GLY A 26 29.03 13.03 3.24
C GLY A 26 29.78 11.71 3.40
N ALA A 27 29.22 10.76 4.15
CA ALA A 27 29.84 9.45 4.37
C ALA A 27 29.78 8.62 3.09
N SER A 28 30.89 7.96 2.73
CA SER A 28 30.90 6.92 1.70
C SER A 28 30.05 5.75 2.17
N VAL A 29 29.24 5.20 1.28
CA VAL A 29 28.29 4.14 1.59
C VAL A 29 28.15 3.17 0.43
N ASN A 30 28.13 1.88 0.76
CA ASN A 30 27.74 0.78 -0.09
C ASN A 30 26.37 0.28 0.38
N MET A 31 25.39 0.33 -0.54
CA MET A 31 24.05 -0.16 -0.30
C MET A 31 23.78 -1.39 -1.17
N THR A 32 23.48 -2.53 -0.54
CA THR A 32 23.17 -3.78 -1.23
C THR A 32 21.70 -4.13 -1.04
N LEU A 33 20.94 -4.21 -2.14
CA LEU A 33 19.59 -4.75 -2.11
C LEU A 33 19.67 -6.27 -2.24
N LYS A 34 18.93 -7.01 -1.41
CA LYS A 34 18.86 -8.48 -1.38
C LYS A 34 17.40 -8.94 -1.48
N PRO A 35 17.13 -10.12 -2.11
CA PRO A 35 15.79 -10.69 -2.14
C PRO A 35 15.22 -10.84 -0.72
N GLY A 36 13.98 -10.42 -0.52
CA GLY A 36 13.23 -10.56 0.73
C GLY A 36 12.24 -11.71 0.65
N ILE A 37 11.88 -12.28 1.81
CA ILE A 37 10.86 -13.33 1.90
C ILE A 37 9.44 -12.74 1.82
N PRO A 38 8.43 -13.50 1.39
CA PRO A 38 7.06 -12.99 1.33
C PRO A 38 6.57 -12.41 2.65
N GLY A 39 5.92 -11.24 2.60
CA GLY A 39 5.39 -10.53 3.76
C GLY A 39 6.45 -9.87 4.65
N SER A 40 7.75 -9.92 4.31
CA SER A 40 8.79 -9.24 5.09
C SER A 40 8.69 -7.73 5.00
N GLY A 41 8.17 -7.21 3.88
CA GLY A 41 8.25 -5.81 3.51
C GLY A 41 9.69 -5.37 3.20
N ILE A 42 9.89 -4.06 3.24
CA ILE A 42 11.19 -3.41 3.05
C ILE A 42 11.88 -3.24 4.42
N LYS A 43 13.15 -3.65 4.51
CA LYS A 43 13.95 -3.57 5.74
C LYS A 43 15.33 -3.01 5.44
N PHE A 44 15.84 -2.15 6.30
CA PHE A 44 17.22 -1.68 6.26
C PHE A 44 18.03 -2.32 7.39
N ARG A 45 19.20 -2.87 7.05
CA ARG A 45 20.16 -3.47 8.00
C ARG A 45 21.46 -2.69 7.97
N ARG A 46 21.87 -2.17 9.13
CA ARG A 46 23.14 -1.46 9.31
C ARG A 46 24.28 -2.45 9.52
N ILE A 47 24.93 -2.87 8.44
CA ILE A 47 25.94 -3.94 8.49
C ILE A 47 27.28 -3.49 9.07
N ASP A 48 27.51 -2.18 9.14
CA ASP A 48 28.69 -1.57 9.75
C ASP A 48 28.65 -1.56 11.29
N LEU A 49 27.47 -1.77 11.90
CA LEU A 49 27.29 -1.73 13.35
C LEU A 49 27.36 -3.13 13.99
N PRO A 50 27.79 -3.23 15.27
CA PRO A 50 27.71 -4.47 16.03
C PRO A 50 26.28 -5.02 16.06
N ASN A 51 26.14 -6.35 15.94
CA ASN A 51 24.86 -7.07 15.86
C ASN A 51 24.00 -6.76 14.63
N GLN A 52 24.49 -5.95 13.69
CA GLN A 52 23.83 -5.62 12.42
C GLN A 52 22.34 -5.32 12.58
N PRO A 53 21.99 -4.27 13.35
CA PRO A 53 20.61 -3.99 13.70
C PRO A 53 19.77 -3.69 12.44
N VAL A 54 18.47 -3.97 12.55
CA VAL A 54 17.51 -3.86 11.44
C VAL A 54 16.37 -2.92 11.83
N VAL A 55 16.04 -2.00 10.93
CA VAL A 55 14.83 -1.17 10.99
C VAL A 55 13.93 -1.49 9.81
N LYS A 56 12.64 -1.74 10.10
CA LYS A 56 11.63 -1.93 9.05
C LYS A 56 11.24 -0.56 8.48
N ALA A 57 11.03 -0.48 7.16
CA ALA A 57 10.46 0.71 6.54
C ALA A 57 8.99 0.86 6.95
N ASP A 58 8.75 1.62 7.99
CA ASP A 58 7.45 1.81 8.60
C ASP A 58 7.37 3.21 9.22
N VAL A 59 6.27 3.92 8.97
CA VAL A 59 6.05 5.30 9.44
C VAL A 59 6.10 5.43 10.97
N ASP A 60 5.82 4.36 11.71
CA ASP A 60 5.89 4.32 13.17
C ASP A 60 7.35 4.42 13.68
N TYR A 61 8.35 4.19 12.82
CA TYR A 61 9.78 4.30 13.13
C TYR A 61 10.44 5.56 12.56
N VAL A 62 9.67 6.50 12.00
CA VAL A 62 10.20 7.79 11.53
C VAL A 62 10.49 8.69 12.73
N VAL A 63 11.74 9.10 12.87
CA VAL A 63 12.22 9.93 14.00
C VAL A 63 12.63 11.35 13.60
N ASP A 64 12.91 11.60 12.32
CA ASP A 64 13.30 12.92 11.82
C ASP A 64 12.78 13.14 10.38
N THR A 65 12.38 14.38 10.10
CA THR A 65 11.82 14.85 8.83
C THR A 65 12.32 16.26 8.46
N ALA A 66 13.39 16.77 9.10
CA ALA A 66 13.81 18.16 8.96
C ALA A 66 14.26 18.51 7.53
N ARG A 67 14.90 17.57 6.83
CA ARG A 67 15.40 17.72 5.44
C ARG A 67 15.32 16.46 4.59
N SER A 68 15.22 15.31 5.22
CA SER A 68 15.00 13.99 4.63
C SER A 68 14.16 13.14 5.58
N THR A 69 13.73 11.96 5.15
CA THR A 69 13.03 11.02 6.03
C THR A 69 14.02 10.06 6.67
N THR A 70 14.03 10.01 8.01
CA THR A 70 14.95 9.17 8.78
C THR A 70 14.19 8.14 9.63
N LEU A 71 14.61 6.88 9.53
CA LEU A 71 14.10 5.79 10.35
C LEU A 71 15.05 5.46 11.49
N GLU A 72 14.51 5.12 12.66
CA GLU A 72 15.27 4.57 13.77
C GLU A 72 14.47 3.51 14.53
N HIS A 73 15.04 2.30 14.66
CA HIS A 73 14.49 1.24 15.49
C HIS A 73 15.56 0.21 15.88
N ASN A 74 15.50 -0.30 17.11
CA ASN A 74 16.42 -1.34 17.62
C ASN A 74 17.91 -1.04 17.38
N GLY A 75 18.32 0.24 17.46
CA GLY A 75 19.70 0.69 17.25
C GLY A 75 20.12 0.85 15.78
N ALA A 76 19.27 0.52 14.81
CA ALA A 76 19.48 0.87 13.41
C ALA A 76 18.88 2.24 13.12
N ARG A 77 19.71 3.18 12.65
CA ARG A 77 19.28 4.48 12.12
C ARG A 77 19.72 4.63 10.67
N VAL A 78 18.81 5.03 9.79
CA VAL A 78 19.07 5.22 8.35
C VAL A 78 18.39 6.49 7.87
N ASN A 79 19.18 7.39 7.30
CA ASN A 79 18.75 8.69 6.81
C ASN A 79 18.45 8.65 5.29
N THR A 80 17.61 9.56 4.82
CA THR A 80 17.42 9.88 3.39
C THR A 80 16.91 8.70 2.57
N ILE A 81 15.88 8.02 3.07
CA ILE A 81 15.34 6.79 2.46
C ILE A 81 14.35 7.04 1.33
N GLU A 82 13.81 8.25 1.20
CA GLU A 82 12.68 8.58 0.32
C GLU A 82 12.89 8.19 -1.15
N HIS A 83 14.08 8.39 -1.73
CA HIS A 83 14.31 8.13 -3.16
C HIS A 83 14.37 6.64 -3.48
N ILE A 84 15.03 5.85 -2.65
CA ILE A 84 15.05 4.39 -2.81
C ILE A 84 13.65 3.81 -2.55
N MET A 85 12.91 4.33 -1.56
CA MET A 85 11.53 3.92 -1.32
C MET A 85 10.63 4.22 -2.52
N ALA A 86 10.76 5.39 -3.14
CA ALA A 86 10.03 5.74 -4.36
C ALA A 86 10.39 4.81 -5.53
N ALA A 87 11.67 4.45 -5.68
CA ALA A 87 12.12 3.51 -6.70
C ALA A 87 11.53 2.10 -6.52
N LEU A 88 11.47 1.61 -5.27
CA LEU A 88 10.86 0.31 -4.94
C LEU A 88 9.36 0.30 -5.25
N VAL A 89 8.65 1.39 -4.94
CA VAL A 89 7.23 1.56 -5.33
C VAL A 89 7.09 1.57 -6.86
N GLY A 90 7.92 2.34 -7.55
CA GLY A 90 7.89 2.47 -9.02
C GLY A 90 8.18 1.17 -9.76
N THR A 91 8.97 0.27 -9.17
CA THR A 91 9.30 -1.06 -9.73
C THR A 91 8.40 -2.18 -9.20
N GLY A 92 7.48 -1.88 -8.28
CA GLY A 92 6.55 -2.86 -7.73
C GLY A 92 7.17 -3.87 -6.77
N VAL A 93 8.37 -3.60 -6.24
CA VAL A 93 9.06 -4.47 -5.27
C VAL A 93 8.40 -4.34 -3.89
N ASP A 94 7.92 -5.46 -3.35
CA ASP A 94 7.21 -5.51 -2.07
C ASP A 94 8.14 -5.91 -0.91
N ASN A 95 9.05 -6.86 -1.18
CA ASN A 95 9.93 -7.46 -0.18
C ASN A 95 11.40 -7.30 -0.60
N VAL A 96 12.21 -6.67 0.25
CA VAL A 96 13.64 -6.48 0.00
C VAL A 96 14.36 -6.26 1.33
N GLU A 97 15.55 -6.86 1.48
CA GLU A 97 16.48 -6.54 2.56
C GLU A 97 17.57 -5.61 2.01
N ILE A 98 17.76 -4.46 2.63
CA ILE A 98 18.70 -3.43 2.20
C ILE A 98 19.82 -3.36 3.21
N ASP A 99 20.97 -3.91 2.88
CA ASP A 99 22.18 -3.77 3.67
C ASP A 99 22.86 -2.45 3.35
N ILE A 100 23.25 -1.72 4.39
CA ILE A 100 23.93 -0.43 4.25
C ILE A 100 25.04 -0.33 5.28
N ASP A 101 26.24 0.04 4.85
CA ASP A 101 27.44 0.19 5.69
C ASP A 101 27.73 1.65 6.10
N GLY A 102 26.70 2.50 6.02
CA GLY A 102 26.75 3.90 6.37
C GLY A 102 25.42 4.39 6.95
N PRO A 103 25.39 5.59 7.54
CA PRO A 103 24.21 6.13 8.21
C PRO A 103 23.13 6.66 7.26
N GLU A 104 23.41 6.79 5.97
CA GLU A 104 22.57 7.48 5.00
C GLU A 104 22.61 6.77 3.65
N VAL A 105 21.46 6.65 2.98
CA VAL A 105 21.36 6.11 1.62
C VAL A 105 22.18 6.97 0.65
N PRO A 106 22.93 6.38 -0.30
CA PRO A 106 23.72 7.16 -1.25
C PRO A 106 22.84 8.06 -2.11
N ILE A 107 23.20 9.34 -2.27
CA ILE A 107 22.41 10.30 -3.06
C ILE A 107 22.50 10.07 -4.57
N ILE A 108 23.61 9.48 -5.04
CA ILE A 108 23.93 9.24 -6.45
C ILE A 108 23.80 10.51 -7.30
N ASP A 109 22.71 10.68 -8.05
CA ASP A 109 22.45 11.85 -8.90
C ASP A 109 21.35 12.76 -8.35
N GLY A 110 20.81 12.44 -7.17
CA GLY A 110 19.71 13.16 -6.51
C GLY A 110 18.31 12.73 -6.96
N SER A 111 18.18 11.72 -7.82
CA SER A 111 16.90 11.20 -8.31
C SER A 111 16.72 9.72 -7.96
N ALA A 112 15.56 9.15 -8.30
CA ALA A 112 15.31 7.71 -8.13
C ALA A 112 15.79 6.87 -9.31
N MET A 113 16.14 7.48 -10.44
CA MET A 113 16.49 6.77 -11.68
C MET A 113 17.65 5.77 -11.52
N PRO A 114 18.76 6.09 -10.83
CA PRO A 114 19.84 5.12 -10.65
C PRO A 114 19.41 3.86 -9.89
N PHE A 115 18.48 3.99 -8.94
CA PHE A 115 17.92 2.84 -8.22
C PHE A 115 16.97 2.02 -9.10
N ILE A 116 16.17 2.67 -9.95
CA ILE A 116 15.34 1.97 -10.94
C ILE A 116 16.21 1.15 -11.88
N GLU A 117 17.26 1.75 -12.45
CA GLU A 117 18.18 1.06 -13.37
C GLU A 117 18.86 -0.13 -12.69
N LEU A 118 19.27 0.03 -11.42
CA LEU A 118 19.83 -1.05 -10.60
C LEU A 118 18.86 -2.23 -10.41
N ILE A 119 17.60 -1.94 -10.11
CA ILE A 119 16.54 -2.94 -9.92
C ILE A 119 16.20 -3.62 -11.26
N GLU A 120 16.17 -2.86 -12.36
CA GLU A 120 15.91 -3.40 -13.71
C GLU A 120 17.03 -4.35 -14.17
N GLN A 121 18.29 -4.07 -13.83
CA GLN A 121 19.42 -4.93 -14.16
C GLN A 121 19.33 -6.31 -13.50
N THR A 122 18.93 -6.38 -12.22
CA THR A 122 18.71 -7.66 -11.52
C THR A 122 17.38 -8.31 -11.91
N GLY A 123 16.37 -7.48 -12.19
CA GLY A 123 15.01 -7.89 -12.48
C GLY A 123 14.21 -8.24 -11.21
N VAL A 124 12.90 -8.26 -11.37
CA VAL A 124 11.93 -8.53 -10.30
C VAL A 124 11.39 -9.95 -10.45
N ALA A 125 11.21 -10.65 -9.33
CA ALA A 125 10.65 -11.99 -9.23
C ALA A 125 9.31 -11.94 -8.49
N GLU A 126 8.30 -12.56 -9.07
CA GLU A 126 7.03 -12.83 -8.40
C GLU A 126 7.23 -13.89 -7.31
N GLN A 127 6.52 -13.72 -6.20
CA GLN A 127 6.53 -14.63 -5.06
C GLN A 127 5.16 -15.28 -4.91
N ASP A 128 5.13 -16.52 -4.41
CA ASP A 128 3.88 -17.26 -4.12
C ASP A 128 3.19 -16.72 -2.84
N ALA A 129 2.78 -15.46 -2.90
CA ALA A 129 2.04 -14.76 -1.86
C ALA A 129 1.22 -13.63 -2.46
N LYS A 130 -0.02 -13.46 -2.02
CA LYS A 130 -0.90 -12.40 -2.54
C LYS A 130 -0.42 -11.01 -2.12
N LYS A 131 -0.49 -10.07 -3.07
CA LYS A 131 -0.26 -8.64 -2.83
C LYS A 131 -1.54 -7.98 -2.37
N VAL A 132 -1.50 -7.36 -1.21
CA VAL A 132 -2.68 -6.80 -0.55
C VAL A 132 -2.75 -5.29 -0.77
N TYR A 133 -3.50 -4.87 -1.77
CA TYR A 133 -3.80 -3.45 -2.04
C TYR A 133 -4.85 -2.90 -1.08
N TYR A 134 -4.66 -1.68 -0.58
CA TYR A 134 -5.66 -0.97 0.22
C TYR A 134 -6.37 0.08 -0.61
N THR A 135 -7.68 -0.07 -0.78
CA THR A 135 -8.56 1.00 -1.25
C THR A 135 -8.98 1.87 -0.07
N ILE A 136 -9.27 3.13 -0.36
CA ILE A 136 -9.95 4.03 0.58
C ILE A 136 -11.38 4.24 0.10
N ASP A 137 -12.34 4.19 1.01
CA ASP A 137 -13.78 4.35 0.72
C ASP A 137 -14.30 5.77 1.00
N THR A 138 -13.52 6.57 1.72
CA THR A 138 -13.82 7.95 2.06
C THR A 138 -12.58 8.83 1.89
N ASN A 139 -12.79 10.13 1.70
CA ASN A 139 -11.71 11.09 1.63
C ASN A 139 -10.97 11.17 2.97
N ILE A 140 -9.64 11.10 2.93
CA ILE A 140 -8.78 11.28 4.11
C ILE A 140 -8.01 12.57 3.91
N THR A 141 -8.20 13.54 4.79
CA THR A 141 -7.59 14.87 4.68
C THR A 141 -6.55 15.13 5.78
N TYR A 142 -5.57 15.95 5.45
CA TYR A 142 -4.60 16.53 6.36
C TYR A 142 -4.39 18.00 5.99
N TYR A 143 -4.33 18.85 7.01
CA TYR A 143 -4.11 20.27 6.85
C TYR A 143 -3.19 20.77 7.95
N ASP A 144 -2.22 21.62 7.57
CA ASP A 144 -1.33 22.35 8.47
C ASP A 144 -1.45 23.85 8.17
N ASP A 145 -2.19 24.56 9.01
CA ASP A 145 -2.41 26.01 8.91
C ASP A 145 -1.10 26.81 8.89
N LYS A 146 -0.10 26.39 9.67
CA LYS A 146 1.14 27.16 9.85
C LYS A 146 2.01 27.12 8.60
N LYS A 147 2.05 25.96 7.94
CA LYS A 147 2.83 25.75 6.72
C LYS A 147 1.98 25.91 5.45
N ASN A 148 0.67 26.15 5.58
CA ASN A 148 -0.29 26.16 4.49
C ASN A 148 -0.21 24.90 3.61
N VAL A 149 -0.10 23.74 4.26
CA VAL A 149 -0.02 22.45 3.57
C VAL A 149 -1.38 21.77 3.61
N GLU A 150 -1.80 21.24 2.48
CA GLU A 150 -3.02 20.45 2.35
C GLU A 150 -2.70 19.14 1.64
N MET A 151 -3.19 18.03 2.19
CA MET A 151 -3.11 16.72 1.56
C MET A 151 -4.45 16.02 1.66
N VAL A 152 -4.86 15.38 0.57
CA VAL A 152 -6.06 14.55 0.53
C VAL A 152 -5.81 13.27 -0.24
N ALA A 153 -6.37 12.17 0.25
CA ALA A 153 -6.45 10.91 -0.45
C ALA A 153 -7.92 10.68 -0.81
N LEU A 154 -8.19 10.53 -2.10
CA LEU A 154 -9.53 10.28 -2.64
C LEU A 154 -9.68 8.82 -3.08
N PRO A 155 -10.85 8.19 -2.90
CA PRO A 155 -11.15 6.87 -3.45
C PRO A 155 -10.81 6.78 -4.94
N ALA A 156 -9.99 5.80 -5.32
CA ALA A 156 -9.61 5.55 -6.70
C ALA A 156 -9.37 4.07 -6.94
N VAL A 157 -9.51 3.62 -8.19
CA VAL A 157 -9.26 2.22 -8.59
C VAL A 157 -7.76 1.89 -8.72
N ASP A 158 -6.94 2.92 -8.90
CA ASP A 158 -5.49 2.87 -9.10
C ASP A 158 -4.77 3.89 -8.20
N TYR A 159 -3.45 3.80 -8.14
CA TYR A 159 -2.60 4.77 -7.43
C TYR A 159 -2.29 5.97 -8.32
N ARG A 160 -2.68 7.17 -7.89
CA ARG A 160 -2.39 8.43 -8.58
C ARG A 160 -1.85 9.46 -7.61
N VAL A 161 -0.98 10.35 -8.08
CA VAL A 161 -0.44 11.43 -7.27
C VAL A 161 -0.48 12.75 -8.05
N THR A 162 -1.00 13.80 -7.43
CA THR A 162 -0.95 15.18 -7.90
C THR A 162 -0.22 16.00 -6.86
N CYS A 163 0.84 16.69 -7.28
CA CYS A 163 1.64 17.56 -6.43
C CYS A 163 1.56 18.99 -6.96
N MET A 164 1.30 19.94 -6.08
CA MET A 164 1.38 21.37 -6.34
C MET A 164 2.41 21.96 -5.38
N ILE A 165 3.36 22.70 -5.93
CA ILE A 165 4.39 23.39 -5.16
C ILE A 165 4.30 24.89 -5.39
N ASP A 166 4.59 25.64 -4.34
CA ASP A 166 4.70 27.08 -4.39
C ASP A 166 5.68 27.50 -3.29
N PHE A 167 6.85 27.98 -3.73
CA PHE A 167 7.95 28.41 -2.87
C PHE A 167 7.99 29.92 -2.70
N ASN A 168 6.98 30.66 -3.20
CA ASN A 168 6.96 32.12 -3.20
C ASN A 168 8.27 32.73 -3.73
N SER A 169 8.85 32.10 -4.77
CA SER A 169 10.11 32.49 -5.37
C SER A 169 9.85 33.12 -6.74
N PRO A 170 10.53 34.23 -7.10
CA PRO A 170 10.42 34.81 -8.44
C PRO A 170 10.99 33.89 -9.53
N VAL A 171 11.89 32.97 -9.15
CA VAL A 171 12.53 32.01 -10.06
C VAL A 171 11.75 30.70 -10.13
N LEU A 172 11.29 30.20 -8.98
CA LEU A 172 10.47 29.00 -8.90
C LEU A 172 9.03 29.36 -8.52
N GLY A 173 8.26 29.78 -9.53
CA GLY A 173 6.83 30.05 -9.39
C GLY A 173 6.02 28.78 -9.09
N THR A 174 4.69 28.92 -9.04
CA THR A 174 3.80 27.77 -8.82
C THR A 174 3.98 26.72 -9.92
N GLN A 175 4.22 25.48 -9.51
CA GLN A 175 4.33 24.35 -10.43
C GLN A 175 3.41 23.22 -9.98
N HIS A 176 3.00 22.40 -10.93
CA HIS A 176 2.26 21.17 -10.65
C HIS A 176 2.91 19.99 -11.38
N ALA A 177 2.76 18.80 -10.81
CA ALA A 177 3.14 17.52 -11.40
C ALA A 177 2.05 16.48 -11.12
N ASN A 178 1.86 15.57 -12.05
CA ASN A 178 0.87 14.49 -11.95
C ASN A 178 1.50 13.17 -12.35
N LEU A 179 1.10 12.11 -11.66
CA LEU A 179 1.34 10.72 -12.02
C LEU A 179 -0.01 10.02 -12.08
N ASN A 180 -0.48 9.70 -13.28
CA ASN A 180 -1.77 9.06 -13.52
C ASN A 180 -1.71 7.53 -13.45
N SER A 181 -0.53 6.97 -13.70
CA SER A 181 -0.24 5.54 -13.65
C SER A 181 1.17 5.31 -13.13
N LEU A 182 1.35 4.29 -12.28
CA LEU A 182 2.69 3.85 -11.87
C LEU A 182 3.57 3.42 -13.06
N ALA A 183 2.97 3.02 -14.19
CA ALA A 183 3.70 2.70 -15.42
C ALA A 183 4.56 3.86 -15.92
N ASP A 184 4.13 5.11 -15.70
CA ASP A 184 4.80 6.30 -16.19
C ASP A 184 5.93 6.75 -15.24
N PHE A 185 6.00 6.20 -14.01
CA PHE A 185 6.93 6.64 -12.97
C PHE A 185 8.39 6.69 -13.47
N ARG A 186 8.82 5.63 -14.17
CA ARG A 186 10.17 5.49 -14.70
C ARG A 186 10.54 6.63 -15.65
N SER A 187 9.69 6.95 -16.62
CA SER A 187 9.99 7.95 -17.65
C SER A 187 9.72 9.38 -17.18
N GLU A 188 8.77 9.56 -16.26
CA GLU A 188 8.22 10.86 -15.93
C GLU A 188 8.67 11.42 -14.58
N ILE A 189 8.96 10.57 -13.60
CA ILE A 189 9.17 11.00 -12.21
C ILE A 189 10.55 10.58 -11.70
N ALA A 190 10.93 9.32 -11.89
CA ALA A 190 12.21 8.76 -11.45
C ALA A 190 13.45 9.60 -11.79
N PRO A 191 13.58 10.21 -13.00
CA PRO A 191 14.73 11.05 -13.34
C PRO A 191 14.74 12.45 -12.68
N CYS A 192 13.73 12.85 -11.90
CA CYS A 192 13.67 14.21 -11.37
C CYS A 192 14.52 14.34 -10.10
N ARG A 193 15.50 15.24 -10.14
CA ARG A 193 16.49 15.38 -9.07
C ARG A 193 16.04 16.30 -7.95
N THR A 194 16.64 16.10 -6.79
CA THR A 194 16.49 16.97 -5.63
C THR A 194 17.01 18.37 -5.94
N PHE A 195 16.55 19.33 -5.16
CA PHE A 195 16.87 20.73 -5.36
C PHE A 195 16.96 21.47 -4.04
N VAL A 196 17.69 22.59 -4.06
CA VAL A 196 17.91 23.43 -2.90
C VAL A 196 18.01 24.89 -3.35
N PHE A 197 17.51 25.81 -2.53
CA PHE A 197 17.73 27.23 -2.76
C PHE A 197 19.12 27.63 -2.29
N LEU A 198 19.79 28.49 -3.07
CA LEU A 198 21.15 28.91 -2.78
C LEU A 198 21.27 29.56 -1.40
N HIS A 199 20.29 30.41 -1.04
CA HIS A 199 20.28 31.10 0.25
C HIS A 199 20.13 30.14 1.45
N GLU A 200 19.69 28.90 1.24
CA GLU A 200 19.63 27.87 2.28
C GLU A 200 20.96 27.14 2.46
N LEU A 201 21.83 27.13 1.44
CA LEU A 201 23.09 26.37 1.48
C LEU A 201 23.99 26.80 2.63
N GLU A 202 24.12 28.10 2.89
CA GLU A 202 24.98 28.58 3.98
C GLU A 202 24.50 28.08 5.34
N TYR A 203 23.18 28.13 5.58
CA TYR A 203 22.59 27.60 6.80
C TYR A 203 22.86 26.10 6.93
N LEU A 204 22.69 25.35 5.84
CA LEU A 204 22.91 23.90 5.84
C LEU A 204 24.38 23.55 6.13
N ILE A 205 25.32 24.23 5.47
CA ILE A 205 26.77 24.04 5.69
C ILE A 205 27.14 24.37 7.14
N ASN A 206 26.67 25.51 7.66
CA ASN A 206 26.96 25.95 9.03
C ASN A 206 26.40 24.99 10.09
N ASN A 207 25.35 24.23 9.75
CA ASN A 207 24.76 23.20 10.61
C ASN A 207 25.29 21.79 10.33
N ASN A 208 26.45 21.65 9.66
CA ASN A 208 27.08 20.36 9.35
C ASN A 208 26.22 19.44 8.46
N LEU A 209 25.33 20.00 7.64
CA LEU A 209 24.54 19.27 6.64
C LEU A 209 25.18 19.41 5.25
N ILE A 210 24.60 18.68 4.29
CA ILE A 210 24.95 18.67 2.85
C ILE A 210 26.44 18.44 2.54
N LYS A 211 27.15 17.70 3.39
CA LYS A 211 28.58 17.41 3.23
C LYS A 211 28.92 16.58 1.98
N GLY A 212 27.95 15.84 1.45
CA GLY A 212 28.04 15.12 0.18
C GLY A 212 27.31 15.81 -0.98
N GLY A 213 26.77 17.01 -0.75
CA GLY A 213 26.15 17.81 -1.80
C GLY A 213 27.17 18.24 -2.84
N ASP A 214 26.88 17.96 -4.10
CA ASP A 214 27.63 18.44 -5.26
C ASP A 214 26.63 18.98 -6.27
N ILE A 215 27.10 19.87 -7.12
CA ILE A 215 26.31 20.39 -8.22
C ILE A 215 25.82 19.29 -9.18
N ASN A 216 26.43 18.10 -9.17
CA ASN A 216 25.98 16.96 -9.99
C ASN A 216 24.77 16.20 -9.40
N ASN A 217 24.50 16.35 -8.10
CA ASN A 217 23.49 15.57 -7.37
C ASN A 217 22.33 16.39 -6.83
N ALA A 218 22.32 17.70 -7.04
CA ALA A 218 21.19 18.57 -6.70
C ALA A 218 21.09 19.75 -7.67
N ILE A 219 19.87 20.17 -7.98
CA ILE A 219 19.61 21.42 -8.69
C ILE A 219 19.71 22.57 -7.69
N VAL A 220 20.56 23.56 -7.98
CA VAL A 220 20.71 24.73 -7.13
C VAL A 220 19.96 25.91 -7.73
N ILE A 221 18.97 26.42 -7.01
CA ILE A 221 18.09 27.51 -7.43
C ILE A 221 18.58 28.81 -6.81
N VAL A 222 18.85 29.81 -7.65
CA VAL A 222 19.35 31.13 -7.26
C VAL A 222 18.20 32.12 -7.36
N ASP A 223 17.48 32.32 -6.26
CA ASP A 223 16.27 33.16 -6.19
C ASP A 223 16.54 34.59 -5.68
N LYS A 224 17.79 34.90 -5.35
CA LYS A 224 18.25 36.22 -4.91
C LYS A 224 19.59 36.54 -5.57
N PRO A 225 19.89 37.84 -5.80
CA PRO A 225 21.20 38.26 -6.28
C PRO A 225 22.32 37.78 -5.35
N VAL A 226 23.35 37.18 -5.93
CA VAL A 226 24.49 36.60 -5.20
C VAL A 226 25.71 37.46 -5.42
N SER A 227 26.50 37.70 -4.37
CA SER A 227 27.77 38.42 -4.49
C SER A 227 28.86 37.52 -5.13
N GLU A 228 29.87 38.13 -5.77
CA GLU A 228 31.01 37.37 -6.31
C GLU A 228 31.79 36.64 -5.20
N GLU A 229 31.84 37.21 -3.99
CA GLU A 229 32.48 36.60 -2.82
C GLU A 229 31.77 35.31 -2.40
N GLU A 230 30.44 35.33 -2.39
CA GLU A 230 29.61 34.18 -2.04
C GLU A 230 29.72 33.08 -3.11
N LEU A 231 29.75 33.43 -4.40
CA LEU A 231 30.04 32.49 -5.49
C LEU A 231 31.44 31.87 -5.37
N ALA A 232 32.47 32.65 -5.02
CA ALA A 232 33.83 32.13 -4.81
C ALA A 232 33.92 31.18 -3.61
N ARG A 233 33.18 31.49 -2.53
CA ARG A 233 33.08 30.61 -1.36
C ARG A 233 32.40 29.30 -1.71
N LEU A 234 31.28 29.36 -2.44
CA LEU A 234 30.56 28.16 -2.92
C LEU A 234 31.44 27.32 -3.87
N ALA A 235 32.21 27.95 -4.75
CA ALA A 235 33.15 27.27 -5.63
C ALA A 235 34.21 26.48 -4.82
N THR A 236 34.66 27.05 -3.71
CA THR A 236 35.57 26.37 -2.77
C THR A 236 34.89 25.20 -2.07
N VAL A 237 33.67 25.40 -1.55
CA VAL A 237 32.89 24.35 -0.84
C VAL A 237 32.60 23.16 -1.75
N PHE A 238 32.17 23.40 -2.99
CA PHE A 238 31.87 22.35 -3.97
C PHE A 238 33.09 21.87 -4.77
N GLN A 239 34.31 22.32 -4.41
CA GLN A 239 35.57 21.93 -5.06
C GLN A 239 35.59 22.14 -6.59
N ARG A 240 34.99 23.23 -7.08
CA ARG A 240 34.90 23.56 -8.51
C ARG A 240 35.70 24.82 -8.83
N LYS A 241 36.39 24.81 -9.97
CA LYS A 241 37.24 25.94 -10.41
C LYS A 241 36.45 27.19 -10.78
N ASN A 242 35.21 27.06 -11.27
CA ASN A 242 34.33 28.18 -11.64
C ASN A 242 32.86 27.79 -11.44
N ILE A 243 32.08 28.68 -10.82
CA ILE A 243 30.62 28.60 -10.68
C ILE A 243 30.04 29.91 -11.22
N SER A 244 29.06 29.85 -12.13
CA SER A 244 28.42 31.03 -12.72
C SER A 244 26.90 30.88 -12.82
N VAL A 245 26.19 32.01 -12.81
CA VAL A 245 24.73 32.08 -12.98
C VAL A 245 24.47 32.80 -14.31
N GLU A 246 23.66 32.21 -15.20
CA GLU A 246 23.40 32.71 -16.56
C GLU A 246 22.75 34.09 -16.55
N GLN A 247 22.00 34.38 -15.48
CA GLN A 247 21.22 35.60 -15.27
C GLN A 247 21.31 35.98 -13.79
N ARG A 248 21.05 37.25 -13.41
CA ARG A 248 21.16 37.73 -12.01
C ARG A 248 20.32 36.91 -11.00
N GLU A 249 19.32 36.20 -11.49
CA GLU A 249 18.46 35.23 -10.79
C GLU A 249 18.18 34.07 -11.77
N GLY A 250 18.09 32.82 -11.31
CA GLY A 250 17.91 31.66 -12.19
C GLY A 250 18.34 30.33 -11.59
N ILE A 251 18.58 29.33 -12.44
CA ILE A 251 19.17 28.05 -12.04
C ILE A 251 20.67 28.13 -12.30
N LEU A 252 21.49 27.61 -11.39
CA LEU A 252 22.94 27.62 -11.54
C LEU A 252 23.38 26.87 -12.82
N ASN A 253 24.30 27.46 -13.61
CA ASN A 253 24.65 27.06 -15.00
C ASN A 253 25.25 25.67 -15.18
N ASN A 254 25.36 24.89 -14.12
CA ASN A 254 25.99 23.58 -14.18
C ASN A 254 25.04 22.51 -14.72
N ILE A 255 23.72 22.72 -14.73
CA ILE A 255 22.75 21.68 -15.05
C ILE A 255 21.50 22.22 -15.76
N LYS A 256 21.22 21.69 -16.97
CA LYS A 256 19.91 21.81 -17.62
C LYS A 256 18.88 20.97 -16.86
N LEU A 257 17.70 21.54 -16.62
CA LEU A 257 16.57 20.78 -16.10
C LEU A 257 16.20 19.65 -17.08
N ARG A 258 15.96 18.45 -16.54
CA ARG A 258 15.46 17.29 -17.29
C ARG A 258 14.01 17.50 -17.70
N PHE A 259 13.24 18.25 -16.88
CA PHE A 259 11.86 18.64 -17.16
C PHE A 259 11.64 20.11 -16.75
N PRO A 260 10.77 20.86 -17.46
CA PRO A 260 10.46 22.25 -17.08
C PRO A 260 9.93 22.38 -15.64
N ASN A 261 9.23 21.36 -15.14
CA ASN A 261 8.69 21.26 -13.79
C ASN A 261 9.40 20.19 -12.94
N GLU A 262 10.70 19.96 -13.15
CA GLU A 262 11.51 18.96 -12.41
C GLU A 262 11.37 19.09 -10.88
N PRO A 263 11.36 20.29 -10.26
CA PRO A 263 11.14 20.44 -8.82
C PRO A 263 9.78 19.90 -8.32
N ALA A 264 8.70 20.15 -9.06
CA ALA A 264 7.37 19.62 -8.71
C ALA A 264 7.32 18.09 -8.84
N ARG A 265 7.94 17.55 -9.91
CA ARG A 265 8.03 16.09 -10.12
C ARG A 265 8.90 15.42 -9.06
N HIS A 266 9.95 16.08 -8.59
CA HIS A 266 10.75 15.58 -7.47
C HIS A 266 9.95 15.57 -6.16
N LYS A 267 9.15 16.61 -5.88
CA LYS A 267 8.26 16.58 -4.70
C LYS A 267 7.20 15.48 -4.79
N LEU A 268 6.72 15.15 -5.99
CA LEU A 268 5.87 13.98 -6.21
C LEU A 268 6.63 12.67 -5.90
N LEU A 269 7.89 12.55 -6.33
CA LEU A 269 8.77 11.43 -5.99
C LEU A 269 8.92 11.28 -4.47
N ASP A 270 9.22 12.37 -3.76
CA ASP A 270 9.32 12.39 -2.29
C ASP A 270 8.03 11.91 -1.62
N ILE A 271 6.86 12.39 -2.07
CA ILE A 271 5.56 11.94 -1.57
C ILE A 271 5.41 10.42 -1.73
N MET A 272 5.75 9.88 -2.90
CA MET A 272 5.66 8.44 -3.13
C MET A 272 6.58 7.64 -2.21
N GLY A 273 7.80 8.11 -2.00
CA GLY A 273 8.77 7.50 -1.08
C GLY A 273 8.29 7.50 0.36
N ASP A 274 7.81 8.64 0.84
CA ASP A 274 7.32 8.81 2.21
C ASP A 274 6.03 8.00 2.45
N LEU A 275 5.08 8.00 1.50
CA LEU A 275 3.83 7.25 1.63
C LEU A 275 4.04 5.73 1.52
N ALA A 276 5.16 5.25 0.96
CA ALA A 276 5.53 3.84 1.00
C ALA A 276 5.66 3.32 2.45
N LEU A 277 5.96 4.20 3.41
CA LEU A 277 6.09 3.88 4.84
C LEU A 277 4.76 3.55 5.53
N VAL A 278 3.62 3.75 4.85
CA VAL A 278 2.32 3.20 5.28
C VAL A 278 2.40 1.67 5.41
N GLY A 279 3.29 1.03 4.63
CA GLY A 279 3.56 -0.40 4.67
C GLY A 279 2.59 -1.24 3.84
N TYR A 280 1.77 -0.59 3.02
CA TYR A 280 0.84 -1.24 2.10
C TYR A 280 0.70 -0.45 0.79
N PRO A 281 0.56 -1.14 -0.36
CA PRO A 281 0.26 -0.47 -1.62
C PRO A 281 -1.17 0.11 -1.59
N LEU A 282 -1.32 1.36 -2.03
CA LEU A 282 -2.56 2.12 -1.97
C LEU A 282 -3.26 2.17 -3.32
N LYS A 283 -4.59 2.16 -3.30
CA LYS A 283 -5.49 2.51 -4.41
C LYS A 283 -6.24 3.77 -4.02
N ALA A 284 -5.64 4.89 -4.36
CA ALA A 284 -6.08 6.22 -3.99
C ALA A 284 -5.48 7.25 -4.93
N HIS A 285 -6.19 8.37 -5.12
CA HIS A 285 -5.62 9.57 -5.70
C HIS A 285 -5.17 10.49 -4.59
N ILE A 286 -3.85 10.64 -4.45
CA ILE A 286 -3.21 11.54 -3.51
C ILE A 286 -3.09 12.92 -4.17
N ILE A 287 -3.60 13.96 -3.53
CA ILE A 287 -3.41 15.35 -3.94
C ILE A 287 -2.69 16.04 -2.79
N ALA A 288 -1.58 16.70 -3.08
CA ALA A 288 -0.75 17.37 -2.09
C ALA A 288 -0.36 18.77 -2.55
N ASN A 289 -0.65 19.76 -1.72
CA ASN A 289 -0.33 21.16 -1.93
C ASN A 289 0.75 21.61 -0.93
N ARG A 290 1.86 22.13 -1.44
CA ARG A 290 3.08 22.52 -0.70
C ARG A 290 3.63 21.40 0.22
N PRO A 291 3.77 20.16 -0.28
CA PRO A 291 4.22 19.04 0.54
C PRO A 291 5.67 19.17 1.02
N GLY A 292 5.99 18.50 2.12
CA GLY A 292 7.35 18.16 2.54
C GLY A 292 7.34 16.91 3.44
N HIS A 293 8.52 16.38 3.78
CA HIS A 293 8.63 15.11 4.52
C HIS A 293 7.80 15.08 5.81
N ALA A 294 7.81 16.18 6.59
CA ALA A 294 7.02 16.28 7.81
C ALA A 294 5.51 16.08 7.56
N SER A 295 4.94 16.76 6.55
CA SER A 295 3.52 16.62 6.22
C SER A 295 3.21 15.27 5.58
N ASN A 296 4.12 14.76 4.74
CA ASN A 296 3.97 13.45 4.10
C ASN A 296 3.92 12.34 5.14
N VAL A 297 4.80 12.39 6.15
CA VAL A 297 4.86 11.42 7.25
C VAL A 297 3.62 11.52 8.14
N GLU A 298 3.17 12.72 8.51
CA GLU A 298 1.91 12.90 9.25
C GLU A 298 0.70 12.36 8.47
N PHE A 299 0.68 12.59 7.15
CA PHE A 299 -0.34 12.05 6.29
C PHE A 299 -0.27 10.53 6.17
N ALA A 300 0.93 9.95 6.05
CA ALA A 300 1.15 8.51 6.08
C ALA A 300 0.67 7.88 7.42
N ARG A 301 0.90 8.54 8.56
CA ARG A 301 0.36 8.10 9.86
C ARG A 301 -1.17 8.07 9.86
N ARG A 302 -1.82 9.11 9.34
CA ARG A 302 -3.30 9.14 9.19
C ARG A 302 -3.81 8.02 8.29
N LEU A 303 -3.19 7.82 7.13
CA LEU A 303 -3.51 6.73 6.21
C LEU A 303 -3.37 5.37 6.90
N LYS A 304 -2.26 5.14 7.60
CA LYS A 304 -2.02 3.89 8.34
C LYS A 304 -3.03 3.66 9.45
N GLN A 305 -3.41 4.69 10.19
CA GLN A 305 -4.45 4.60 11.22
C GLN A 305 -5.82 4.25 10.64
N TYR A 306 -6.19 4.91 9.54
CA TYR A 306 -7.42 4.57 8.80
C TYR A 306 -7.38 3.11 8.32
N ILE A 307 -6.26 2.67 7.75
CA ILE A 307 -6.04 1.29 7.32
C ILE A 307 -6.17 0.30 8.49
N LYS A 308 -5.55 0.59 9.64
CA LYS A 308 -5.66 -0.26 10.84
C LYS A 308 -7.11 -0.35 11.32
N LYS A 309 -7.84 0.76 11.36
CA LYS A 309 -9.26 0.82 11.76
C LYS A 309 -10.17 0.05 10.80
N ASN A 310 -9.87 0.09 9.50
CA ASN A 310 -10.67 -0.51 8.45
C ASN A 310 -10.13 -1.86 7.95
N LYS A 311 -9.12 -2.45 8.60
CA LYS A 311 -8.49 -3.70 8.17
C LYS A 311 -9.49 -4.86 8.08
N HIS A 312 -10.52 -4.86 8.92
CA HIS A 312 -11.61 -5.83 8.91
C HIS A 312 -12.51 -5.75 7.66
N ILE A 313 -12.43 -4.68 6.88
CA ILE A 313 -13.21 -4.47 5.65
C ILE A 313 -12.57 -5.19 4.45
N LYS A 314 -11.29 -5.55 4.52
CA LYS A 314 -10.54 -6.11 3.37
C LYS A 314 -10.97 -7.50 2.91
N ASP A 315 -11.45 -8.31 3.84
CA ASP A 315 -11.90 -9.67 3.56
C ASP A 315 -13.40 -9.72 3.23
N VAL A 316 -14.06 -8.56 3.12
CA VAL A 316 -15.45 -8.45 2.70
C VAL A 316 -15.51 -8.71 1.20
N PRO A 317 -16.15 -9.80 0.74
CA PRO A 317 -16.32 -10.03 -0.69
C PRO A 317 -17.18 -8.93 -1.30
N VAL A 318 -16.88 -8.52 -2.53
CA VAL A 318 -17.66 -7.49 -3.25
C VAL A 318 -18.73 -8.16 -4.10
N TYR A 319 -19.99 -7.83 -3.83
CA TYR A 319 -21.11 -8.28 -4.65
C TYR A 319 -21.43 -7.24 -5.75
N ASP A 320 -21.20 -7.62 -7.01
CA ASP A 320 -21.61 -6.86 -8.19
C ASP A 320 -22.85 -7.53 -8.82
N PRO A 321 -24.05 -6.92 -8.74
CA PRO A 321 -25.27 -7.52 -9.26
C PRO A 321 -25.31 -7.62 -10.79
N ASN A 322 -24.40 -6.96 -11.51
CA ASN A 322 -24.30 -7.06 -12.97
C ASN A 322 -23.51 -8.29 -13.43
N LYS A 323 -22.76 -8.95 -12.54
CA LYS A 323 -22.05 -10.18 -12.85
C LYS A 323 -22.98 -11.39 -12.72
N PRO A 324 -22.93 -12.35 -13.66
CA PRO A 324 -23.68 -13.59 -13.52
C PRO A 324 -23.20 -14.37 -12.30
N ALA A 325 -24.11 -15.10 -11.65
CA ALA A 325 -23.76 -16.00 -10.56
C ALA A 325 -22.97 -17.21 -11.07
N ILE A 326 -22.02 -17.71 -10.28
CA ILE A 326 -21.35 -18.99 -10.55
C ILE A 326 -22.35 -20.14 -10.34
N PHE A 327 -23.12 -20.08 -9.25
CA PHE A 327 -24.26 -20.96 -9.01
C PHE A 327 -25.50 -20.08 -8.83
N ASP A 328 -26.46 -20.24 -9.74
CA ASP A 328 -27.80 -19.71 -9.59
C ASP A 328 -28.66 -20.64 -8.71
N LEU A 329 -29.87 -20.20 -8.39
CA LEU A 329 -30.78 -20.94 -7.52
C LEU A 329 -31.07 -22.37 -8.03
N PRO A 330 -31.38 -22.60 -9.34
CA PRO A 330 -31.57 -23.96 -9.84
C PRO A 330 -30.35 -24.87 -9.66
N ARG A 331 -29.13 -24.34 -9.82
CA ARG A 331 -27.90 -25.11 -9.57
C ARG A 331 -27.72 -25.41 -8.08
N ILE A 332 -28.03 -24.45 -7.21
CA ILE A 332 -28.00 -24.65 -5.75
C ILE A 332 -28.99 -25.73 -5.33
N GLU A 333 -30.22 -25.72 -5.85
CA GLU A 333 -31.23 -26.75 -5.54
C GLU A 333 -30.81 -28.16 -5.98
N ARG A 334 -30.04 -28.30 -7.06
CA ARG A 334 -29.48 -29.60 -7.45
C ARG A 334 -28.34 -30.06 -6.55
N THR A 335 -27.62 -29.12 -5.95
CA THR A 335 -26.43 -29.39 -5.12
C THR A 335 -26.81 -29.65 -3.66
N LEU A 336 -27.76 -28.90 -3.12
CA LEU A 336 -28.19 -28.99 -1.73
C LEU A 336 -29.58 -29.64 -1.62
N PRO A 337 -29.85 -30.44 -0.57
CA PRO A 337 -31.16 -31.04 -0.35
C PRO A 337 -32.22 -30.03 0.13
N HIS A 338 -31.79 -28.86 0.60
CA HIS A 338 -32.67 -27.82 1.16
C HIS A 338 -33.65 -27.27 0.11
N ARG A 339 -34.89 -27.01 0.53
CA ARG A 339 -35.94 -26.38 -0.29
C ARG A 339 -36.64 -25.30 0.52
N PHE A 340 -37.35 -24.40 -0.16
CA PHE A 340 -38.22 -23.42 0.50
C PHE A 340 -39.11 -24.12 1.57
N PRO A 341 -39.23 -23.56 2.79
CA PRO A 341 -38.72 -22.26 3.25
C PRO A 341 -37.31 -22.30 3.87
N MET A 342 -36.60 -23.43 3.83
CA MET A 342 -35.30 -23.63 4.49
C MET A 342 -34.10 -23.53 3.55
N LEU A 343 -34.28 -23.39 2.24
CA LEU A 343 -33.18 -22.99 1.35
C LEU A 343 -32.98 -21.48 1.46
N LEU A 344 -31.88 -21.06 2.06
CA LEU A 344 -31.60 -19.66 2.38
C LEU A 344 -30.65 -19.00 1.39
N VAL A 345 -29.68 -19.73 0.85
CA VAL A 345 -28.68 -19.15 -0.07
C VAL A 345 -29.31 -18.92 -1.45
N ASP A 346 -29.28 -17.69 -1.96
CA ASP A 346 -29.92 -17.31 -3.23
C ASP A 346 -29.00 -17.57 -4.44
N LYS A 347 -27.69 -17.36 -4.27
CA LYS A 347 -26.68 -17.52 -5.33
C LYS A 347 -25.26 -17.65 -4.75
N ILE A 348 -24.35 -18.22 -5.53
CA ILE A 348 -22.89 -18.21 -5.28
C ILE A 348 -22.22 -17.27 -6.28
N ILE A 349 -21.38 -16.38 -5.78
CA ILE A 349 -20.68 -15.35 -6.57
C ILE A 349 -19.18 -15.58 -6.67
N ASP A 350 -18.61 -16.42 -5.80
CA ASP A 350 -17.22 -16.85 -5.85
C ASP A 350 -17.11 -18.28 -5.32
N LEU A 351 -16.28 -19.11 -5.97
CA LEU A 351 -16.07 -20.50 -5.59
C LEU A 351 -14.69 -20.95 -6.04
N THR A 352 -13.90 -21.45 -5.10
CA THR A 352 -12.59 -22.08 -5.28
C THR A 352 -12.55 -23.39 -4.50
N ASP A 353 -11.44 -24.11 -4.55
CA ASP A 353 -11.26 -25.36 -3.78
C ASP A 353 -11.20 -25.14 -2.26
N THR A 354 -10.97 -23.91 -1.81
CA THR A 354 -10.77 -23.59 -0.38
C THR A 354 -11.73 -22.54 0.17
N GLN A 355 -12.54 -21.92 -0.69
CA GLN A 355 -13.41 -20.82 -0.32
C GLN A 355 -14.67 -20.77 -1.19
N VAL A 356 -15.77 -20.33 -0.60
CA VAL A 356 -17.01 -19.98 -1.31
C VAL A 356 -17.58 -18.67 -0.77
N VAL A 357 -18.24 -17.91 -1.65
CA VAL A 357 -19.01 -16.72 -1.29
C VAL A 357 -20.43 -16.83 -1.85
N GLY A 358 -21.39 -16.85 -0.94
CA GLY A 358 -22.82 -16.86 -1.23
C GLY A 358 -23.50 -15.53 -0.91
N ILE A 359 -24.70 -15.34 -1.45
CA ILE A 359 -25.56 -14.19 -1.17
C ILE A 359 -26.88 -14.69 -0.59
N LYS A 360 -27.34 -14.01 0.47
CA LYS A 360 -28.68 -14.13 1.04
C LYS A 360 -29.31 -12.74 1.09
N ASN A 361 -30.41 -12.54 0.37
CA ASN A 361 -31.22 -11.34 0.47
C ASN A 361 -32.27 -11.56 1.57
N VAL A 362 -32.32 -10.63 2.52
CA VAL A 362 -33.22 -10.72 3.67
C VAL A 362 -34.49 -9.96 3.34
N THR A 363 -35.56 -10.68 3.04
CA THR A 363 -36.84 -10.08 2.63
C THR A 363 -37.85 -10.13 3.77
N PHE A 364 -38.63 -9.07 3.94
CA PHE A 364 -39.61 -8.99 5.05
C PHE A 364 -40.65 -10.12 5.02
N ASN A 365 -40.90 -10.69 3.85
CA ASN A 365 -41.90 -11.73 3.64
C ASN A 365 -41.45 -13.12 4.12
N GLU A 366 -40.23 -13.26 4.64
CA GLU A 366 -39.74 -14.53 5.18
C GLU A 366 -40.53 -14.94 6.44
N PRO A 367 -40.91 -16.22 6.56
CA PRO A 367 -41.92 -16.67 7.54
C PRO A 367 -41.51 -16.42 8.99
N PHE A 368 -40.21 -16.39 9.29
CA PHE A 368 -39.72 -16.17 10.64
C PHE A 368 -39.96 -14.73 11.14
N PHE A 369 -40.13 -13.73 10.28
CA PHE A 369 -40.39 -12.36 10.73
C PHE A 369 -41.80 -12.18 11.34
N GLN A 370 -42.74 -13.06 11.03
CA GLN A 370 -44.08 -13.04 11.63
C GLN A 370 -44.06 -13.35 13.12
N GLY A 371 -43.12 -14.18 13.58
CA GLY A 371 -43.01 -14.62 14.98
C GLY A 371 -41.78 -14.11 15.72
N HIS A 372 -40.68 -13.84 15.02
CA HIS A 372 -39.41 -13.42 15.61
C HIS A 372 -39.34 -11.89 15.74
N PHE A 373 -39.91 -11.40 16.84
CA PHE A 373 -40.09 -9.97 17.20
C PHE A 373 -40.96 -9.17 16.21
N PRO A 374 -42.30 -9.32 16.25
CA PRO A 374 -43.22 -8.71 15.28
C PRO A 374 -43.11 -7.19 15.12
N ASN A 375 -42.78 -6.47 16.20
CA ASN A 375 -42.65 -4.99 16.20
C ASN A 375 -41.20 -4.51 16.01
N ASN A 376 -40.24 -5.43 15.85
CA ASN A 376 -38.84 -5.13 15.63
C ASN A 376 -38.19 -6.28 14.83
N PRO A 377 -38.51 -6.39 13.53
CA PRO A 377 -38.16 -7.55 12.72
C PRO A 377 -36.63 -7.68 12.62
N VAL A 378 -36.07 -8.76 13.16
CA VAL A 378 -34.63 -9.08 13.12
C VAL A 378 -34.47 -10.51 12.65
N MET A 379 -33.54 -10.79 11.73
CA MET A 379 -33.29 -12.16 11.30
C MET A 379 -32.66 -12.97 12.45
N PRO A 380 -33.23 -14.13 12.83
CA PRO A 380 -32.65 -14.99 13.87
C PRO A 380 -31.20 -15.34 13.56
N GLY A 381 -30.31 -15.19 14.56
CA GLY A 381 -28.89 -15.50 14.39
C GLY A 381 -28.63 -16.94 13.92
N VAL A 382 -29.41 -17.90 14.42
CA VAL A 382 -29.34 -19.30 13.99
C VAL A 382 -29.61 -19.50 12.50
N LEU A 383 -30.47 -18.69 11.89
CA LEU A 383 -30.72 -18.75 10.44
C LEU A 383 -29.60 -18.11 9.64
N GLN A 384 -28.85 -17.15 10.23
CA GLN A 384 -27.63 -16.63 9.62
C GLN A 384 -26.53 -17.70 9.60
N VAL A 385 -26.41 -18.48 10.69
CA VAL A 385 -25.49 -19.63 10.76
C VAL A 385 -25.93 -20.75 9.82
N GLU A 386 -27.23 -21.03 9.71
CA GLU A 386 -27.79 -21.98 8.73
C GLU A 386 -27.47 -21.57 7.28
N ALA A 387 -27.58 -20.28 6.95
CA ALA A 387 -27.19 -19.79 5.63
C ALA A 387 -25.68 -19.96 5.36
N LEU A 388 -24.81 -19.70 6.36
CA LEU A 388 -23.38 -20.03 6.27
C LEU A 388 -23.15 -21.52 6.07
N ALA A 389 -23.90 -22.35 6.79
CA ALA A 389 -23.83 -23.80 6.71
C ALA A 389 -24.16 -24.30 5.29
N GLN A 390 -25.26 -23.83 4.70
CA GLN A 390 -25.62 -24.15 3.31
C GLN A 390 -24.56 -23.69 2.31
N CYS A 391 -24.02 -22.48 2.49
CA CYS A 391 -22.92 -21.98 1.67
C CYS A 391 -21.69 -22.89 1.78
N GLY A 392 -21.28 -23.26 3.00
CA GLY A 392 -20.17 -24.17 3.26
C GLY A 392 -20.43 -25.60 2.75
N GLY A 393 -21.69 -26.04 2.72
CA GLY A 393 -22.09 -27.30 2.09
C GLY A 393 -21.75 -27.32 0.61
N ILE A 394 -21.94 -26.21 -0.11
CA ILE A 394 -21.54 -26.10 -1.53
C ILE A 394 -20.02 -26.21 -1.67
N LEU A 395 -19.24 -25.56 -0.80
CA LEU A 395 -17.77 -25.69 -0.81
C LEU A 395 -17.32 -27.13 -0.56
N ALA A 396 -17.90 -27.79 0.44
CA ALA A 396 -17.61 -29.18 0.78
C ALA A 396 -17.93 -30.12 -0.40
N LEU A 397 -19.14 -29.99 -0.97
CA LEU A 397 -19.61 -30.86 -2.06
C LEU A 397 -18.90 -30.59 -3.39
N ASN A 398 -18.34 -29.38 -3.60
CA ASN A 398 -17.53 -29.09 -4.79
C ASN A 398 -16.25 -29.94 -4.87
N THR A 399 -15.87 -30.64 -3.79
CA THR A 399 -14.68 -31.52 -3.75
C THR A 399 -14.96 -32.97 -4.13
N VAL A 400 -16.23 -33.36 -4.30
CA VAL A 400 -16.61 -34.72 -4.70
C VAL A 400 -17.11 -34.77 -6.15
N PRO A 401 -16.88 -35.87 -6.90
CA PRO A 401 -17.22 -35.93 -8.33
C PRO A 401 -18.73 -36.00 -8.60
N ASP A 402 -19.51 -36.52 -7.67
CA ASP A 402 -20.96 -36.72 -7.75
C ASP A 402 -21.70 -36.08 -6.55
N PRO A 403 -21.68 -34.74 -6.43
CA PRO A 403 -22.14 -34.02 -5.24
C PRO A 403 -23.60 -34.30 -4.85
N GLU A 404 -24.46 -34.59 -5.83
CA GLU A 404 -25.87 -34.95 -5.64
C GLU A 404 -26.11 -36.26 -4.85
N ASN A 405 -25.08 -37.09 -4.67
CA ASN A 405 -25.13 -38.33 -3.88
C ASN A 405 -24.54 -38.17 -2.47
N TYR A 406 -24.34 -36.94 -2.00
CA TYR A 406 -23.80 -36.68 -0.66
C TYR A 406 -24.57 -35.58 0.04
N ASP A 407 -24.74 -35.78 1.34
CA ASP A 407 -25.25 -34.77 2.26
C ASP A 407 -24.10 -34.24 3.13
N THR A 408 -24.26 -33.00 3.58
CA THR A 408 -23.35 -32.38 4.56
C THR A 408 -24.10 -32.19 5.87
N TYR A 409 -23.62 -32.83 6.93
CA TYR A 409 -24.19 -32.71 8.26
C TYR A 409 -23.28 -31.89 9.16
N PHE A 410 -23.79 -30.79 9.71
CA PHE A 410 -23.06 -29.99 10.68
C PHE A 410 -23.00 -30.73 12.03
N ILE A 411 -21.79 -30.91 12.54
CA ILE A 411 -21.53 -31.65 13.77
C ILE A 411 -21.04 -30.75 14.91
N LYS A 412 -20.53 -29.55 14.58
CA LYS A 412 -19.96 -28.64 15.58
C LYS A 412 -20.02 -27.19 15.11
N ILE A 413 -20.29 -26.28 16.06
CA ILE A 413 -20.16 -24.83 15.88
C ILE A 413 -19.34 -24.31 17.06
N ASP A 414 -18.22 -23.67 16.78
CA ASP A 414 -17.32 -23.03 17.75
C ASP A 414 -17.16 -21.54 17.46
N ASN A 415 -16.70 -20.78 18.46
CA ASN A 415 -16.33 -19.36 18.32
C ASN A 415 -17.38 -18.47 17.64
N CYS A 416 -18.67 -18.85 17.72
CA CYS A 416 -19.75 -18.15 17.05
C CYS A 416 -20.09 -16.84 17.78
N LYS A 417 -20.16 -15.74 17.03
CA LYS A 417 -20.46 -14.41 17.55
C LYS A 417 -21.47 -13.69 16.65
N PHE A 418 -22.52 -13.16 17.26
CA PHE A 418 -23.48 -12.25 16.62
C PHE A 418 -23.09 -10.82 16.97
N LYS A 419 -22.49 -10.11 16.03
CA LYS A 419 -21.91 -8.77 16.25
C LYS A 419 -22.92 -7.66 16.02
N GLN A 420 -23.83 -7.83 15.06
CA GLN A 420 -24.82 -6.82 14.68
C GLN A 420 -26.16 -7.46 14.31
N LYS A 421 -27.24 -6.68 14.37
CA LYS A 421 -28.57 -7.10 13.92
C LYS A 421 -28.62 -7.08 12.39
N VAL A 422 -29.37 -8.01 11.82
CA VAL A 422 -29.69 -8.08 10.39
C VAL A 422 -31.18 -7.82 10.23
N PHE A 423 -31.53 -6.89 9.36
CA PHE A 423 -32.89 -6.41 9.15
C PHE A 423 -33.42 -6.80 7.77
N PRO A 424 -34.76 -6.83 7.60
CA PRO A 424 -35.38 -6.84 6.28
C PRO A 424 -34.83 -5.72 5.39
N GLY A 425 -34.45 -6.06 4.16
CA GLY A 425 -33.81 -5.17 3.19
C GLY A 425 -32.28 -5.30 3.13
N ASP A 426 -31.65 -5.95 4.11
CA ASP A 426 -30.21 -6.22 4.06
C ASP A 426 -29.85 -7.31 3.04
N THR A 427 -28.66 -7.16 2.43
CA THR A 427 -28.01 -8.23 1.67
C THR A 427 -26.86 -8.79 2.50
N MET A 428 -26.97 -10.07 2.86
CA MET A 428 -25.93 -10.82 3.54
C MET A 428 -24.97 -11.42 2.51
N ILE A 429 -23.67 -11.14 2.68
CA ILE A 429 -22.58 -11.78 1.95
C ILE A 429 -21.99 -12.86 2.86
N LEU A 430 -22.11 -14.11 2.44
CA LEU A 430 -21.77 -15.31 3.20
C LEU A 430 -20.43 -15.84 2.74
N LYS A 431 -19.35 -15.60 3.48
CA LYS A 431 -18.00 -16.11 3.17
C LYS A 431 -17.71 -17.35 4.01
N MET A 432 -17.32 -18.45 3.36
CA MET A 432 -16.85 -19.68 4.02
C MET A 432 -15.46 -20.03 3.48
N GLU A 433 -14.53 -20.33 4.39
CA GLU A 433 -13.13 -20.66 4.08
C GLU A 433 -12.71 -21.93 4.83
N LEU A 434 -12.03 -22.87 4.15
CA LEU A 434 -11.48 -24.06 4.81
C LEU A 434 -10.39 -23.65 5.83
N LEU A 435 -10.51 -24.14 7.05
CA LEU A 435 -9.48 -24.00 8.08
C LEU A 435 -8.35 -25.04 7.91
N SER A 436 -8.69 -26.19 7.34
CA SER A 436 -7.79 -27.32 7.11
C SER A 436 -8.24 -28.11 5.86
N PRO A 437 -7.33 -28.84 5.19
CA PRO A 437 -7.73 -29.72 4.10
C PRO A 437 -8.72 -30.78 4.56
N ILE A 438 -9.73 -31.08 3.74
CA ILE A 438 -10.76 -32.07 4.04
C ILE A 438 -10.12 -33.45 4.25
N ARG A 439 -10.39 -34.07 5.40
CA ARG A 439 -9.84 -35.39 5.76
C ARG A 439 -10.93 -36.30 6.29
N ARG A 440 -11.02 -37.51 5.75
CA ARG A 440 -12.02 -38.52 6.17
C ARG A 440 -13.46 -37.99 6.14
N GLY A 441 -13.77 -37.12 5.19
CA GLY A 441 -15.08 -36.48 5.05
C GLY A 441 -15.37 -35.37 6.08
N ILE A 442 -14.43 -35.03 6.97
CA ILE A 442 -14.58 -33.91 7.90
C ILE A 442 -14.11 -32.61 7.23
N VAL A 443 -14.95 -31.59 7.32
CA VAL A 443 -14.76 -30.28 6.74
C VAL A 443 -14.81 -29.25 7.86
N GLU A 444 -13.71 -28.54 8.09
CA GLU A 444 -13.62 -27.46 9.08
C GLU A 444 -13.54 -26.13 8.35
N MET A 445 -14.46 -25.20 8.65
CA MET A 445 -14.58 -23.94 7.94
C MET A 445 -14.72 -22.75 8.90
N ARG A 446 -14.11 -21.63 8.53
CA ARG A 446 -14.43 -20.32 9.09
C ARG A 446 -15.55 -19.69 8.27
N GLY A 447 -16.65 -19.36 8.93
CA GLY A 447 -17.77 -18.62 8.35
C GLY A 447 -17.80 -17.17 8.82
N THR A 448 -18.03 -16.25 7.88
CA THR A 448 -18.22 -14.82 8.16
C THR A 448 -19.37 -14.28 7.31
N VAL A 449 -20.34 -13.64 7.95
CA VAL A 449 -21.45 -12.92 7.30
C VAL A 449 -21.16 -11.44 7.35
N PHE A 450 -21.31 -10.78 6.20
CA PHE A 450 -21.21 -9.33 6.07
C PHE A 450 -22.53 -8.72 5.62
N VAL A 451 -22.83 -7.51 6.12
CA VAL A 451 -23.83 -6.59 5.54
C VAL A 451 -23.11 -5.28 5.25
N GLY A 452 -23.00 -4.92 3.96
CA GLY A 452 -22.07 -3.89 3.53
C GLY A 452 -20.63 -4.24 3.93
N ASN A 453 -19.95 -3.33 4.64
CA ASN A 453 -18.59 -3.51 5.13
C ASN A 453 -18.50 -4.04 6.58
N LYS A 454 -19.62 -4.44 7.18
CA LYS A 454 -19.69 -4.82 8.60
C LYS A 454 -19.88 -6.32 8.75
N ILE A 455 -19.08 -6.94 9.62
CA ILE A 455 -19.32 -8.33 10.05
C ILE A 455 -20.54 -8.33 10.98
N VAL A 456 -21.56 -9.09 10.61
CA VAL A 456 -22.79 -9.26 11.41
C VAL A 456 -22.78 -10.57 12.20
N THR A 457 -22.22 -11.63 11.63
CA THR A 457 -22.06 -12.96 12.27
C THR A 457 -20.74 -13.59 11.85
N GLU A 458 -20.08 -14.31 12.75
CA GLU A 458 -18.90 -15.13 12.44
C GLU A 458 -18.89 -16.40 13.29
N GLY A 459 -18.25 -17.47 12.83
CA GLY A 459 -18.10 -18.71 13.59
C GLY A 459 -17.27 -19.76 12.87
N ASP A 460 -16.83 -20.78 13.60
CA ASP A 460 -16.13 -21.94 13.04
C ASP A 460 -17.13 -23.10 12.98
N LEU A 461 -17.35 -23.64 11.79
CA LEU A 461 -18.33 -24.70 11.55
C LEU A 461 -17.59 -25.97 11.11
N THR A 462 -17.93 -27.09 11.72
CA THR A 462 -17.46 -28.42 11.30
C THR A 462 -18.63 -29.21 10.73
N ALA A 463 -18.43 -29.77 9.54
CA ALA A 463 -19.38 -30.65 8.88
C ALA A 463 -18.74 -32.00 8.55
N GLN A 464 -19.59 -33.00 8.34
CA GLN A 464 -19.23 -34.31 7.81
C GLN A 464 -19.97 -34.54 6.49
N ILE A 465 -19.22 -34.91 5.45
CA ILE A 465 -19.74 -35.36 4.17
C ILE A 465 -20.15 -36.83 4.31
N ILE A 466 -21.42 -37.14 4.06
CA ILE A 466 -21.97 -38.49 4.15
C ILE A 466 -22.60 -38.85 2.81
N LYS A 467 -22.22 -40.01 2.28
CA LYS A 467 -22.83 -40.52 1.05
C LYS A 467 -24.28 -40.90 1.32
N THR A 468 -25.22 -40.33 0.60
CA THR A 468 -26.62 -40.77 0.64
C THR A 468 -26.69 -42.14 -0.01
N ARG A 469 -27.34 -43.10 0.65
CA ARG A 469 -27.60 -44.40 0.03
C ARG A 469 -28.59 -44.13 -1.11
N GLY A 470 -28.10 -44.21 -2.34
CA GLY A 470 -28.92 -44.15 -3.55
C GLY A 470 -30.02 -45.20 -3.56
#